data_AF-Q5P0S2-F1
#
_entry.id   AF-Q5P0S2-F1
#
_cell.length_a   1.000
_cell.length_b   1.000
_cell.length_c   1.000
_cell.angle_alpha   90.00
_cell.angle_beta   90.00
_cell.angle_gamma   90.00
#
_symmetry.space_group_name_H-M   'P 1'
#
loop_
_entity.id
_entity.type
_entity.pdbx_description
1 polymer ?
#
loop_
_entity_poly.entity_id
_entity_poly.type
_entity_poly.pdbx_seq_one_letter_code
_entity_poly.pdbx_strand_id
1 'polypeptide(L)'
;MIRVEQAAEPADFDSKVRQPGLRAIAEMTGAPGLPKRRGRPRAMIAASPDEIPADKFPSLWTEALPELLESYSRVCAYMSFYIERVTGAASVDHMLPKSADWQEIYEWRNYRLACSLMNSRKNVYRDVLDPFEIEDGWFRLELVGYQVIPAPDLPPDIREKVQATIDRLKLNDYECLKLREEYAEEFYCGDISQDRLRRHAPFLAREIEREPERRRG
;
A
#
# COMPACT_ATOMS: atom_id res chain seq x y z
N MET A 1 -7.43 6.68 -6.53
CA MET A 1 -7.30 5.87 -5.30
C MET A 1 -8.66 5.84 -4.62
N ILE A 2 -9.01 4.74 -3.96
CA ILE A 2 -10.26 4.61 -3.20
C ILE A 2 -9.94 4.35 -1.73
N ARG A 3 -10.86 4.66 -0.82
CA ARG A 3 -10.69 4.33 0.59
C ARG A 3 -10.53 2.82 0.75
N VAL A 4 -9.58 2.42 1.58
CA VAL A 4 -9.36 1.03 1.97
C VAL A 4 -9.68 0.91 3.45
N GLU A 5 -10.57 0.00 3.82
CA GLU A 5 -10.83 -0.27 5.23
C GLU A 5 -9.68 -1.10 5.82
N GLN A 6 -9.16 -0.66 6.96
CA GLN A 6 -8.11 -1.42 7.65
C GLN A 6 -8.67 -2.77 8.09
N ALA A 7 -8.04 -3.85 7.59
CA ALA A 7 -8.38 -5.20 8.01
C ALA A 7 -8.01 -5.45 9.48
N ALA A 8 -8.74 -6.35 10.12
CA ALA A 8 -8.41 -6.81 11.48
C ALA A 8 -7.00 -7.41 11.52
N GLU A 9 -6.31 -7.22 12.64
CA GLU A 9 -5.01 -7.86 12.86
C GLU A 9 -5.16 -9.39 12.89
N PRO A 10 -4.38 -10.15 12.11
CA PRO A 10 -4.40 -11.60 12.14
C PRO A 10 -4.05 -12.15 13.52
N ALA A 11 -4.71 -13.23 13.95
CA ALA A 11 -4.55 -13.78 15.30
C ALA A 11 -3.12 -14.23 15.64
N ASP A 12 -2.33 -14.63 14.63
CA ASP A 12 -0.94 -15.06 14.78
C ASP A 12 0.08 -13.93 14.52
N PHE A 13 -0.35 -12.73 14.12
CA PHE A 13 0.51 -11.61 13.76
C PHE A 13 1.53 -11.28 14.86
N ASP A 14 1.09 -11.25 16.12
CA ASP A 14 1.95 -10.96 17.25
C ASP A 14 3.13 -11.95 17.33
N SER A 15 2.81 -13.24 17.26
CA SER A 15 3.81 -14.32 17.35
C SER A 15 4.69 -14.44 16.11
N LYS A 16 4.15 -14.09 14.93
CA LYS A 16 4.78 -14.25 13.61
C LYS A 16 5.68 -13.08 13.24
N VAL A 17 5.28 -11.85 13.61
CA VAL A 17 5.92 -10.60 13.18
C VAL A 17 6.37 -9.75 14.36
N ARG A 18 5.45 -9.36 15.24
CA ARG A 18 5.71 -8.35 16.29
C ARG A 18 6.77 -8.80 17.28
N GLN A 19 6.56 -9.93 17.96
CA GLN A 19 7.49 -10.43 18.97
C GLN A 19 8.86 -10.80 18.37
N PRO A 20 8.95 -11.48 17.20
CA PRO A 20 10.23 -11.68 16.53
C PRO A 20 10.96 -10.38 16.17
N GLY A 21 10.21 -9.34 15.75
CA GLY A 21 10.74 -8.02 15.45
C GLY A 21 11.30 -7.29 16.68
N LEU A 22 10.50 -7.18 17.74
CA LEU A 22 10.93 -6.60 19.02
C LEU A 22 12.12 -7.34 19.62
N ARG A 23 12.12 -8.68 19.51
CA ARG A 23 13.26 -9.49 19.91
C ARG A 23 14.52 -9.16 19.10
N ALA A 24 14.39 -8.96 17.79
CA ALA A 24 15.52 -8.60 16.96
C ALA A 24 16.11 -7.24 17.33
N ILE A 25 15.25 -6.25 17.58
CA ILE A 25 15.65 -4.91 18.07
C ILE A 25 16.41 -5.05 19.39
N ALA A 26 15.87 -5.81 20.34
CA ALA A 26 16.50 -6.03 21.64
C ALA A 26 17.88 -6.72 21.53
N GLU A 27 18.06 -7.65 20.60
CA GLU A 27 19.38 -8.25 20.33
C GLU A 27 20.35 -7.22 19.73
N MET A 28 19.87 -6.36 18.82
CA MET A 28 20.67 -5.35 18.14
C MET A 28 21.10 -4.19 19.04
N THR A 29 20.42 -4.00 20.18
CA THR A 29 20.79 -3.04 21.25
C THR A 29 21.43 -3.70 22.47
N GLY A 30 21.56 -5.03 22.46
CA GLY A 30 22.12 -5.80 23.57
C GLY A 30 21.34 -5.73 24.87
N ALA A 31 20.01 -5.71 24.79
CA ALA A 31 19.15 -5.77 25.95
C ALA A 31 19.51 -6.98 26.85
N PRO A 32 19.61 -6.80 28.18
CA PRO A 32 19.94 -7.89 29.09
C PRO A 32 18.74 -8.84 29.28
N GLY A 33 19.01 -10.05 29.79
CA GLY A 33 17.95 -10.96 30.25
C GLY A 33 17.10 -11.59 29.14
N LEU A 34 17.54 -11.50 27.88
CA LEU A 34 16.84 -12.06 26.74
C LEU A 34 16.71 -13.60 26.83
N PRO A 35 15.50 -14.17 26.65
CA PRO A 35 15.30 -15.63 26.61
C PRO A 35 16.24 -16.34 25.64
N LYS A 36 16.67 -17.57 25.97
CA LYS A 36 17.46 -18.40 25.05
C LYS A 36 16.65 -18.73 23.80
N ARG A 37 17.29 -18.69 22.63
CA ARG A 37 16.69 -19.15 21.37
C ARG A 37 17.68 -20.00 20.59
N ARG A 38 17.18 -20.71 19.58
CA ARG A 38 18.01 -21.46 18.64
C ARG A 38 18.76 -20.50 17.72
N GLY A 39 20.01 -20.85 17.40
CA GLY A 39 20.87 -20.09 16.51
C GLY A 39 21.65 -18.97 17.21
N ARG A 40 22.51 -18.31 16.43
CA ARG A 40 23.33 -17.19 16.92
C ARG A 40 22.46 -15.93 17.08
N PRO A 41 22.56 -15.21 18.21
CA PRO A 41 21.94 -13.89 18.35
C PRO A 41 22.43 -12.93 17.27
N ARG A 42 21.62 -11.90 16.97
CA ARG A 42 22.06 -10.80 16.11
C ARG A 42 23.21 -10.03 16.76
N ALA A 43 24.07 -9.45 15.94
CA ALA A 43 25.11 -8.56 16.44
C ALA A 43 24.48 -7.30 17.02
N MET A 44 25.02 -6.82 18.14
CA MET A 44 24.75 -5.49 18.65
C MET A 44 25.33 -4.47 17.67
N ILE A 45 24.53 -3.51 17.22
CA ILE A 45 24.96 -2.49 16.25
C ILE A 45 24.61 -1.06 16.67
N ALA A 46 23.87 -0.88 17.76
CA ALA A 46 23.40 0.41 18.26
C ALA A 46 23.28 0.39 19.78
N ALA A 47 23.37 1.55 20.44
CA ALA A 47 23.17 1.64 21.89
C ALA A 47 21.68 1.74 22.27
N SER A 48 20.85 2.22 21.36
CA SER A 48 19.40 2.38 21.52
C SER A 48 18.65 1.96 20.25
N PRO A 49 17.34 1.63 20.34
CA PRO A 49 16.54 1.29 19.15
C PRO A 49 16.49 2.42 18.12
N ASP A 50 16.47 3.68 18.56
CA ASP A 50 16.43 4.88 17.72
C ASP A 50 17.70 5.08 16.89
N GLU A 51 18.82 4.50 17.31
CA GLU A 51 20.10 4.54 16.61
C GLU A 51 20.26 3.44 15.56
N ILE A 52 19.32 2.47 15.48
CA ILE A 52 19.39 1.40 14.49
C ILE A 52 19.13 2.00 13.09
N PRO A 53 20.05 1.85 12.12
CA PRO A 53 19.81 2.35 10.78
C PRO A 53 18.61 1.63 10.12
N ALA A 54 17.77 2.37 9.40
CA ALA A 54 16.51 1.87 8.86
C ALA A 54 16.64 0.65 7.92
N ASP A 55 17.78 0.51 7.24
CA ASP A 55 18.12 -0.62 6.36
C ASP A 55 18.59 -1.86 7.13
N LYS A 56 18.86 -1.75 8.44
CA LYS A 56 19.31 -2.86 9.30
C LYS A 56 18.19 -3.57 10.03
N PHE A 57 16.98 -2.99 10.12
CA PHE A 57 15.83 -3.70 10.68
C PHE A 57 15.52 -4.96 9.85
N PRO A 58 15.44 -6.14 10.49
CA PRO A 58 15.12 -7.37 9.79
C PRO A 58 13.76 -7.31 9.12
N SER A 59 13.65 -7.82 7.90
CA SER A 59 12.42 -7.79 7.09
C SER A 59 11.33 -8.76 7.54
N LEU A 60 11.13 -8.95 8.85
CA LEU A 60 10.13 -9.88 9.41
C LEU A 60 8.69 -9.44 9.08
N TRP A 61 8.48 -8.18 8.72
CA TRP A 61 7.18 -7.71 8.20
C TRP A 61 6.75 -8.44 6.92
N THR A 62 7.66 -9.03 6.14
CA THR A 62 7.30 -9.79 4.94
C THR A 62 6.51 -11.05 5.26
N GLU A 63 6.62 -11.56 6.49
CA GLU A 63 5.83 -12.69 6.95
C GLU A 63 4.33 -12.37 7.00
N ALA A 64 3.93 -11.09 7.07
CA ALA A 64 2.53 -10.67 7.00
C ALA A 64 1.97 -10.59 5.56
N LEU A 65 2.81 -10.75 4.53
CA LEU A 65 2.40 -10.55 3.14
C LEU A 65 1.28 -11.51 2.68
N PRO A 66 1.25 -12.80 3.06
CA PRO A 66 0.14 -13.68 2.73
C PRO A 66 -1.20 -13.18 3.27
N GLU A 67 -1.24 -12.76 4.54
CA GLU A 67 -2.46 -12.26 5.20
C GLU A 67 -2.90 -10.91 4.62
N LEU A 68 -1.96 -10.04 4.24
CA LEU A 68 -2.26 -8.79 3.52
C LEU A 68 -2.87 -9.08 2.15
N LEU A 69 -2.28 -10.01 1.37
CA LEU A 69 -2.80 -10.40 0.06
C LEU A 69 -4.21 -10.97 0.14
N GLU A 70 -4.50 -11.78 1.16
CA GLU A 70 -5.82 -12.33 1.42
C GLU A 70 -6.81 -11.24 1.85
N SER A 71 -6.48 -10.48 2.89
CA SER A 71 -7.36 -9.48 3.50
C SER A 71 -7.77 -8.37 2.53
N TYR A 72 -6.86 -7.97 1.63
CA TYR A 72 -7.11 -6.91 0.66
C TYR A 72 -7.44 -7.44 -0.74
N SER A 73 -7.79 -8.73 -0.87
CA SER A 73 -8.13 -9.36 -2.16
C SER A 73 -7.08 -9.11 -3.25
N ARG A 74 -5.81 -9.01 -2.84
CA ARG A 74 -4.63 -8.66 -3.65
C ARG A 74 -4.72 -7.31 -4.38
N VAL A 75 -5.63 -6.41 -4.01
CA VAL A 75 -5.72 -5.08 -4.61
C VAL A 75 -4.69 -4.16 -3.96
N CYS A 76 -3.80 -3.58 -4.77
CA CYS A 76 -2.86 -2.57 -4.29
C CYS A 76 -3.62 -1.36 -3.72
N ALA A 77 -3.32 -0.98 -2.48
CA ALA A 77 -4.00 0.13 -1.79
C ALA A 77 -3.86 1.48 -2.53
N TYR A 78 -2.73 1.69 -3.19
CA TYR A 78 -2.44 2.94 -3.92
C TYR A 78 -3.01 2.97 -5.34
N MET A 79 -2.62 1.98 -6.15
CA MET A 79 -3.00 1.93 -7.57
C MET A 79 -4.45 1.47 -7.75
N SER A 80 -5.01 0.77 -6.75
CA SER A 80 -6.34 0.17 -6.80
C SER A 80 -6.50 -0.83 -7.96
N PHE A 81 -5.44 -1.59 -8.23
CA PHE A 81 -5.39 -2.70 -9.18
C PHE A 81 -4.97 -3.99 -8.48
N TYR A 82 -5.53 -5.10 -8.93
CA TYR A 82 -5.15 -6.44 -8.49
C TYR A 82 -3.70 -6.72 -8.87
N ILE A 83 -2.92 -7.12 -7.88
CA ILE A 83 -1.57 -7.61 -8.05
C ILE A 83 -1.71 -9.05 -8.52
N GLU A 84 -0.93 -9.48 -9.51
CA GLU A 84 -0.97 -10.86 -10.02
C GLU A 84 -0.23 -11.86 -9.10
N ARG A 85 -0.60 -13.15 -9.15
CA ARG A 85 -0.07 -14.17 -8.20
C ARG A 85 1.39 -14.54 -8.44
N VAL A 86 1.82 -14.55 -9.69
CA VAL A 86 3.14 -15.02 -10.10
C VAL A 86 3.96 -13.89 -10.71
N THR A 87 3.34 -13.07 -11.56
CA THR A 87 4.00 -11.97 -12.27
C THR A 87 3.93 -10.64 -11.52
N GLY A 88 3.02 -10.52 -10.55
CA GLY A 88 2.85 -9.31 -9.75
C GLY A 88 3.82 -9.25 -8.58
N ALA A 89 4.56 -8.14 -8.47
CA ALA A 89 5.41 -7.87 -7.32
C ALA A 89 4.60 -7.21 -6.20
N ALA A 90 4.14 -8.02 -5.24
CA ALA A 90 3.49 -7.55 -4.02
C ALA A 90 4.52 -7.21 -2.93
N SER A 91 4.20 -6.23 -2.10
CA SER A 91 5.05 -5.77 -1.01
C SER A 91 4.22 -5.26 0.17
N VAL A 92 4.86 -5.24 1.34
CA VAL A 92 4.35 -4.57 2.53
C VAL A 92 4.92 -3.15 2.53
N ASP A 93 4.06 -2.15 2.41
CA ASP A 93 4.44 -0.77 2.66
C ASP A 93 4.25 -0.44 4.15
N HIS A 94 5.19 0.32 4.70
CA HIS A 94 5.07 0.96 6.01
C HIS A 94 4.55 2.37 5.82
N MET A 95 3.31 2.66 6.23
CA MET A 95 2.72 3.99 6.05
C MET A 95 3.61 5.07 6.71
N LEU A 96 3.92 4.89 7.99
CA LEU A 96 5.02 5.57 8.66
C LEU A 96 6.34 4.83 8.39
N PRO A 97 7.31 5.45 7.71
CA PRO A 97 8.52 4.77 7.26
C PRO A 97 9.40 4.33 8.44
N LYS A 98 10.17 3.25 8.24
CA LYS A 98 11.07 2.65 9.25
C LYS A 98 12.08 3.63 9.87
N SER A 99 12.43 4.70 9.16
CA SER A 99 13.36 5.72 9.63
C SER A 99 12.72 6.76 10.56
N ALA A 100 11.40 6.74 10.73
CA ALA A 100 10.68 7.73 11.52
C ALA A 100 10.41 7.26 12.95
N ASP A 101 9.96 6.03 13.12
CA ASP A 101 9.67 5.45 14.44
C ASP A 101 9.87 3.93 14.41
N TRP A 102 10.77 3.43 15.26
CA TRP A 102 11.06 2.00 15.33
C TRP A 102 9.89 1.20 15.93
N GLN A 103 9.05 1.82 16.76
CA GLN A 103 7.92 1.18 17.42
C GLN A 103 6.82 0.78 16.43
N GLU A 104 6.77 1.43 15.27
CA GLU A 104 5.76 1.18 14.23
C GLU A 104 6.23 0.18 13.16
N ILE A 105 7.48 -0.29 13.21
CA ILE A 105 8.05 -1.16 12.17
C ILE A 105 7.36 -2.52 12.11
N TYR A 106 6.98 -3.05 13.28
CA TYR A 106 6.39 -4.38 13.43
C TYR A 106 4.91 -4.35 13.83
N GLU A 107 4.21 -3.29 13.44
CA GLU A 107 2.81 -3.06 13.80
C GLU A 107 1.88 -3.17 12.60
N TRP A 108 0.84 -4.02 12.71
CA TRP A 108 -0.12 -4.28 11.64
C TRP A 108 -0.81 -3.01 11.13
N ARG A 109 -1.14 -2.09 12.05
CA ARG A 109 -1.74 -0.79 11.70
C ARG A 109 -0.90 0.06 10.76
N ASN A 110 0.40 -0.19 10.72
CA ASN A 110 1.31 0.55 9.86
C ASN A 110 1.49 -0.11 8.48
N TYR A 111 0.86 -1.26 8.20
CA TYR A 111 1.07 -2.00 6.96
C TYR A 111 -0.01 -1.71 5.92
N ARG A 112 0.42 -1.46 4.67
CA ARG A 112 -0.46 -1.40 3.50
C ARG A 112 -0.03 -2.45 2.48
N LEU A 113 -0.99 -3.12 1.85
CA LEU A 113 -0.69 -3.93 0.67
C LEU A 113 -0.38 -3.01 -0.51
N ALA A 114 0.84 -3.07 -1.03
CA ALA A 114 1.27 -2.25 -2.15
C ALA A 114 1.96 -3.10 -3.23
N CYS A 115 1.76 -2.77 -4.50
CA CYS A 115 2.68 -3.26 -5.52
C CYS A 115 4.04 -2.58 -5.37
N SER A 116 5.12 -3.29 -5.71
CA SER A 116 6.50 -2.82 -5.47
C SER A 116 6.82 -1.48 -6.16
N LEU A 117 6.16 -1.17 -7.28
CA LEU A 117 6.33 0.11 -7.95
C LEU A 117 5.77 1.27 -7.10
N MET A 118 4.54 1.14 -6.56
CA MET A 118 3.97 2.20 -5.72
C MET A 118 4.74 2.33 -4.40
N ASN A 119 5.12 1.22 -3.77
CA ASN A 119 5.94 1.23 -2.56
C ASN A 119 7.30 1.91 -2.80
N SER A 120 8.00 1.60 -3.90
CA SER A 120 9.28 2.24 -4.21
C SER A 120 9.16 3.74 -4.49
N ARG A 121 8.04 4.19 -5.07
CA ARG A 121 7.74 5.62 -5.28
C ARG A 121 7.37 6.35 -3.99
N LYS A 122 6.56 5.72 -3.12
CA LYS A 122 6.21 6.25 -1.80
C LYS A 122 7.43 6.35 -0.88
N ASN A 123 8.25 5.30 -0.83
CA ASN A 123 9.54 5.29 -0.15
C ASN A 123 9.42 5.79 1.31
N VAL A 124 10.35 6.63 1.74
CA VAL A 124 10.36 7.29 3.06
C VAL A 124 9.49 8.55 3.13
N TYR A 125 8.78 8.91 2.06
CA TYR A 125 8.03 10.16 2.03
C TYR A 125 6.70 10.04 2.80
N ARG A 126 6.33 11.13 3.48
CA ARG A 126 5.16 11.23 4.36
C ARG A 126 4.05 12.13 3.80
N ASP A 127 4.22 12.59 2.56
CA ASP A 127 3.28 13.44 1.82
C ASP A 127 2.24 12.62 1.02
N VAL A 128 2.36 11.29 1.03
CA VAL A 128 1.33 10.38 0.50
C VAL A 128 0.22 10.26 1.52
N LEU A 129 -1.01 10.56 1.11
CA LEU A 129 -2.22 10.31 1.90
C LEU A 129 -2.39 8.81 2.17
N ASP A 130 -2.71 8.48 3.41
CA ASP A 130 -2.96 7.10 3.83
C ASP A 130 -4.26 6.57 3.19
N PRO A 131 -4.22 5.45 2.44
CA PRO A 131 -5.41 4.80 1.90
C PRO A 131 -6.49 4.49 2.94
N PHE A 132 -6.13 4.34 4.22
CA PHE A 132 -7.08 4.09 5.32
C PHE A 132 -7.77 5.37 5.82
N GLU A 133 -7.20 6.54 5.57
CA GLU A 133 -7.70 7.82 6.10
C GLU A 133 -8.43 8.66 5.03
N ILE A 134 -8.16 8.43 3.74
CA ILE A 134 -8.86 9.15 2.68
C ILE A 134 -10.35 8.81 2.65
N GLU A 135 -11.14 9.69 2.03
CA GLU A 135 -12.55 9.43 1.74
C GLU A 135 -12.77 9.09 0.27
N ASP A 136 -13.85 8.36 0.03
CA ASP A 136 -14.29 8.07 -1.32
C ASP A 136 -14.74 9.36 -2.03
N GLY A 137 -14.22 9.54 -3.25
CA GLY A 137 -14.46 10.73 -4.05
C GLY A 137 -13.37 11.79 -3.94
N TRP A 138 -12.37 11.66 -3.07
CA TRP A 138 -11.22 12.59 -3.08
C TRP A 138 -10.41 12.51 -4.37
N PHE A 139 -10.22 11.29 -4.88
CA PHE A 139 -9.58 11.04 -6.17
C PHE A 139 -10.66 10.71 -7.21
N ARG A 140 -10.51 11.26 -8.41
CA ARG A 140 -11.32 10.96 -9.60
C ARG A 140 -10.44 10.39 -10.70
N LEU A 141 -11.01 9.60 -11.59
CA LEU A 141 -10.34 9.11 -12.78
C LEU A 141 -11.09 9.66 -13.99
N GLU A 142 -10.44 10.53 -14.76
CA GLU A 142 -11.01 10.99 -16.03
C GLU A 142 -10.83 9.88 -17.08
N LEU A 143 -11.89 9.55 -17.82
CA LEU A 143 -11.94 8.35 -18.65
C LEU A 143 -11.46 8.56 -20.10
N VAL A 144 -10.92 9.73 -20.44
CA VAL A 144 -10.41 10.01 -21.79
C VAL A 144 -8.91 9.72 -21.86
N GLY A 145 -8.13 10.28 -20.96
CA GLY A 145 -6.69 10.01 -20.81
C GLY A 145 -6.36 9.04 -19.68
N TYR A 146 -7.35 8.55 -18.95
CA TYR A 146 -7.23 7.65 -17.80
C TYR A 146 -6.36 8.21 -16.64
N GLN A 147 -6.35 9.53 -16.51
CA GLN A 147 -5.61 10.24 -15.47
C GLN A 147 -6.37 10.25 -14.15
N VAL A 148 -5.64 10.07 -13.06
CA VAL A 148 -6.11 10.36 -11.71
C VAL A 148 -5.96 11.86 -11.45
N ILE A 149 -7.04 12.49 -11.04
CA ILE A 149 -7.09 13.92 -10.70
C ILE A 149 -7.75 14.12 -9.34
N PRO A 150 -7.45 15.22 -8.62
CA PRO A 150 -8.24 15.61 -7.46
C PRO A 150 -9.69 15.86 -7.84
N ALA A 151 -10.64 15.51 -6.98
CA ALA A 151 -12.04 15.88 -7.22
C ALA A 151 -12.22 17.40 -7.35
N PRO A 152 -13.11 17.86 -8.26
CA PRO A 152 -13.27 19.28 -8.58
C PRO A 152 -13.78 20.11 -7.41
N ASP A 153 -14.50 19.51 -6.46
CA ASP A 153 -15.14 20.21 -5.34
C ASP A 153 -14.39 20.06 -4.01
N LEU A 154 -13.15 19.55 -4.04
CA LEU A 154 -12.36 19.41 -2.81
C LEU A 154 -11.94 20.77 -2.23
N PRO A 155 -11.96 20.90 -0.89
CA PRO A 155 -11.31 22.00 -0.18
C PRO A 155 -9.86 22.17 -0.65
N PRO A 156 -9.34 23.41 -0.75
CA PRO A 156 -8.01 23.67 -1.31
C PRO A 156 -6.87 22.87 -0.65
N ASP A 157 -6.91 22.72 0.68
CA ASP A 157 -5.89 22.00 1.44
C ASP A 157 -5.93 20.49 1.18
N ILE A 158 -7.12 19.91 1.02
CA ILE A 158 -7.29 18.49 0.67
C ILE A 158 -6.89 18.26 -0.78
N ARG A 159 -7.27 19.16 -1.69
CA ARG A 159 -6.87 19.11 -3.10
C ARG A 159 -5.35 19.08 -3.25
N GLU A 160 -4.64 19.93 -2.53
CA GLU A 160 -3.18 20.00 -2.56
C GLU A 160 -2.56 18.67 -2.10
N LYS A 161 -3.05 18.08 -1.00
CA LYS A 161 -2.58 16.77 -0.50
C LYS A 161 -2.87 15.63 -1.48
N VAL A 162 -4.04 15.65 -2.11
CA VAL A 162 -4.42 14.69 -3.15
C VAL A 162 -3.51 14.82 -4.36
N GLN A 163 -3.23 16.05 -4.82
CA GLN A 163 -2.30 16.29 -5.92
C GLN A 163 -0.88 15.84 -5.57
N ALA A 164 -0.38 16.20 -4.38
CA ALA A 164 0.93 15.75 -3.90
C ALA A 164 1.03 14.21 -3.87
N THR A 165 -0.05 13.52 -3.48
CA THR A 165 -0.13 12.05 -3.51
C THR A 165 -0.05 11.51 -4.93
N ILE A 166 -0.81 12.09 -5.88
CA ILE A 166 -0.80 11.72 -7.29
C ILE A 166 0.62 11.86 -7.87
N ASP A 167 1.28 12.97 -7.58
CA ASP A 167 2.61 13.29 -8.11
C ASP A 167 3.69 12.41 -7.46
N ARG A 168 3.65 12.22 -6.14
CA ARG A 168 4.60 11.38 -5.39
C ARG A 168 4.58 9.93 -5.87
N LEU A 169 3.37 9.36 -6.00
CA LEU A 169 3.16 8.00 -6.48
C LEU A 169 3.23 7.89 -8.00
N LYS A 170 3.34 9.03 -8.70
CA LYS A 170 3.31 9.16 -10.16
C LYS A 170 2.17 8.34 -10.76
N LEU A 171 0.96 8.53 -10.24
CA LEU A 171 -0.22 7.75 -10.63
C LEU A 171 -0.59 7.94 -12.10
N ASN A 172 -0.04 8.95 -12.77
CA ASN A 172 -0.27 9.27 -14.17
C ASN A 172 0.96 9.06 -15.07
N ASP A 173 1.97 8.30 -14.60
CA ASP A 173 3.05 7.83 -15.49
C ASP A 173 2.48 6.90 -16.58
N TYR A 174 3.19 6.80 -17.70
CA TYR A 174 2.77 6.07 -18.91
C TYR A 174 2.18 4.68 -18.63
N GLU A 175 2.88 3.82 -17.89
CA GLU A 175 2.43 2.46 -17.57
C GLU A 175 1.14 2.45 -16.72
N CYS A 176 0.94 3.45 -15.86
CA CYS A 176 -0.27 3.55 -15.04
C CYS A 176 -1.48 3.96 -15.87
N LEU A 177 -1.28 4.84 -16.86
CA LEU A 177 -2.32 5.23 -17.81
C LEU A 177 -2.66 4.06 -18.73
N LYS A 178 -1.65 3.40 -19.29
CA LYS A 178 -1.83 2.26 -20.20
C LYS A 178 -2.57 1.10 -19.55
N LEU A 179 -2.23 0.74 -18.32
CA LEU A 179 -2.94 -0.31 -17.59
C LEU A 179 -4.44 0.00 -17.41
N ARG A 180 -4.80 1.27 -17.17
CA ARG A 180 -6.21 1.67 -17.03
C ARG A 180 -6.94 1.67 -18.36
N GLU A 181 -6.28 2.16 -19.41
CA GLU A 181 -6.79 2.14 -20.78
C GLU A 181 -7.09 0.70 -21.21
N GLU A 182 -6.14 -0.22 -21.06
CA GLU A 182 -6.30 -1.64 -21.41
C GLU A 182 -7.50 -2.27 -20.68
N TYR A 183 -7.62 -2.09 -19.36
CA TYR A 183 -8.75 -2.62 -18.60
C TYR A 183 -10.09 -1.99 -18.99
N ALA A 184 -10.10 -0.70 -19.35
CA ALA A 184 -11.29 -0.02 -19.80
C ALA A 184 -11.71 -0.52 -21.19
N GLU A 185 -10.76 -0.67 -22.12
CA GLU A 185 -10.99 -1.22 -23.46
C GLU A 185 -11.50 -2.66 -23.40
N GLU A 186 -10.85 -3.54 -22.63
CA GLU A 186 -11.32 -4.92 -22.41
C GLU A 186 -12.77 -4.93 -21.89
N PHE A 187 -13.12 -4.00 -21.00
CA PHE A 187 -14.48 -3.90 -20.48
C PHE A 187 -15.47 -3.40 -21.53
N TYR A 188 -15.13 -2.35 -22.28
CA TYR A 188 -16.01 -1.78 -23.30
C TYR A 188 -16.20 -2.70 -24.52
N CYS A 189 -15.19 -3.49 -24.88
CA CYS A 189 -15.28 -4.53 -25.91
C CYS A 189 -16.05 -5.77 -25.44
N GLY A 190 -16.30 -5.90 -24.13
CA GLY A 190 -17.01 -7.03 -23.54
C GLY A 190 -16.13 -8.26 -23.27
N ASP A 191 -14.81 -8.12 -23.38
CA ASP A 191 -13.85 -9.19 -23.06
C ASP A 191 -13.84 -9.51 -21.56
N ILE A 192 -14.20 -8.53 -20.72
CA ILE A 192 -14.27 -8.69 -19.27
C ILE A 192 -15.61 -8.21 -18.71
N SER A 193 -16.12 -8.93 -17.72
CA SER A 193 -17.36 -8.56 -17.05
C SER A 193 -17.15 -7.39 -16.08
N GLN A 194 -18.24 -6.70 -15.75
CA GLN A 194 -18.25 -5.69 -14.68
C GLN A 194 -17.79 -6.26 -13.34
N ASP A 195 -18.13 -7.51 -13.04
CA ASP A 195 -17.65 -8.21 -11.83
C ASP A 195 -16.12 -8.38 -11.85
N ARG A 196 -15.54 -8.80 -12.98
CA ARG A 196 -14.08 -8.89 -13.13
C ARG A 196 -13.42 -7.53 -12.94
N LEU A 197 -14.00 -6.48 -13.53
CA LEU A 197 -13.49 -5.11 -13.39
C LEU A 197 -13.54 -4.62 -11.93
N ARG A 198 -14.64 -4.86 -11.20
CA ARG A 198 -14.76 -4.52 -9.78
C ARG A 198 -13.71 -5.21 -8.92
N ARG A 199 -13.44 -6.49 -9.16
CA ARG A 199 -12.46 -7.26 -8.40
C ARG A 199 -11.01 -6.90 -8.74
N HIS A 200 -10.73 -6.55 -10.00
CA HIS A 200 -9.35 -6.33 -10.45
C HIS A 200 -8.93 -4.87 -10.60
N ALA A 201 -9.86 -3.94 -10.78
CA ALA A 201 -9.59 -2.52 -10.92
C ALA A 201 -10.72 -1.70 -10.26
N PRO A 202 -10.98 -1.86 -8.95
CA PRO A 202 -12.15 -1.28 -8.28
C PRO A 202 -12.27 0.24 -8.42
N PHE A 203 -11.15 0.97 -8.50
CA PHE A 203 -11.19 2.42 -8.72
C PHE A 203 -11.71 2.76 -10.13
N LEU A 204 -11.21 2.08 -11.15
CA LEU A 204 -11.66 2.26 -12.53
C LEU A 204 -13.13 1.83 -12.66
N ALA A 205 -13.51 0.69 -12.07
CA ALA A 205 -14.89 0.21 -12.07
C ALA A 205 -15.85 1.28 -11.52
N ARG A 206 -15.51 1.87 -10.37
CA ARG A 206 -16.32 2.90 -9.72
C ARG A 206 -16.51 4.14 -10.59
N GLU A 207 -15.46 4.59 -11.28
CA GLU A 207 -15.53 5.79 -12.12
C GLU A 207 -16.30 5.52 -13.42
N ILE A 208 -16.16 4.34 -14.01
CA ILE A 208 -16.98 3.89 -15.16
C ILE A 208 -18.46 3.79 -14.78
N GLU A 209 -18.78 3.34 -13.57
CA GLU A 209 -20.16 3.28 -13.06
C GLU A 209 -20.75 4.64 -12.73
N ARG A 210 -19.90 5.59 -12.32
CA ARG A 210 -20.29 6.96 -11.99
C ARG A 210 -20.66 7.78 -13.23
N GLU A 211 -20.12 7.47 -14.41
CA GLU A 211 -20.43 8.16 -15.67
C GLU A 211 -21.28 7.30 -16.64
N PRO A 212 -22.56 6.99 -16.31
CA PRO A 212 -23.43 6.27 -17.25
C PRO A 212 -23.80 7.09 -18.50
N GLU A 213 -23.58 8.41 -18.50
CA GLU A 213 -24.21 9.37 -19.41
C GLU A 213 -23.45 9.70 -20.72
N ARG A 214 -22.25 9.16 -20.96
CA ARG A 214 -21.60 9.27 -22.28
C ARG A 214 -21.97 8.16 -23.28
N ARG A 215 -22.91 7.25 -22.92
CA ARG A 215 -23.16 5.98 -23.62
C ARG A 215 -24.24 5.99 -24.73
N ARG A 216 -24.50 7.12 -25.39
CA ARG A 216 -25.26 7.17 -26.66
C ARG A 216 -24.73 8.31 -27.56
N GLY A 217 -23.68 8.02 -28.30
CA GLY A 217 -23.18 8.85 -29.41
C GLY A 217 -22.62 7.93 -30.48
#